data_AF-A9US35-F1
#
_entry.id   AF-A9US35-F1
#
_cell.length_a   1.000
_cell.length_b   1.000
_cell.length_c   1.000
_cell.angle_alpha   90.00
_cell.angle_beta   90.00
_cell.angle_gamma   90.00
#
_symmetry.space_group_name_H-M   'P 1'
#
loop_
_entity.id
_entity.type
_entity.pdbx_description
1 polymer ?
#
loop_
_entity_poly.entity_id
_entity_poly.type
_entity_poly.pdbx_seq_one_letter_code
_entity_poly.pdbx_strand_id
1 'polypeptide(L)'
;MALRTSATRATAQSAALLLRSLNGPAFVPALSAAKQVCRQYSAAASVDSEKQTDAPQHHASLPSIASSDAGRHSLTDANSMYIMTEEHQKLLCTKIMKPIRRRQVQEIKSCATLVRKDVMQALNQLNKALDANQPCRVLFYGNDGLGKTSALGHILHHYYCKSYAILPAFRTAQWYFEPNTVDISTTRPGDIDLNIDARFWLHTFNALNSELLGQMTTTKEHTLSQDIVLPQGTALSELSDMAQQNNRIATDLALIAINELLENPNRYGGLTVNMNEGLRTAIRNSQRLDKGENDLKQPACAVRMKNYTLEEVSSVIGFHSGIGWTTLPNPAKDAHFAAELQLLTDFDPASISIMMRRH
;
A
#
# COMPACT_ATOMS: atom_id res chain seq x y z
N MET A 1 -25.16 -6.86 -30.46
CA MET A 1 -26.06 -6.59 -29.32
C MET A 1 -26.35 -7.93 -28.64
N ALA A 2 -26.15 -7.99 -27.32
CA ALA A 2 -26.40 -9.11 -26.41
C ALA A 2 -25.60 -10.41 -26.64
N LEU A 3 -24.55 -10.63 -25.83
CA LEU A 3 -24.14 -11.91 -25.22
C LEU A 3 -22.79 -11.71 -24.51
N ARG A 4 -22.82 -11.16 -23.28
CA ARG A 4 -21.70 -11.18 -22.31
C ARG A 4 -22.15 -10.64 -20.95
N THR A 5 -23.21 -11.20 -20.38
CA THR A 5 -23.68 -10.87 -19.02
C THR A 5 -24.18 -12.09 -18.22
N SER A 6 -23.87 -13.32 -18.64
CA SER A 6 -24.33 -14.53 -17.92
C SER A 6 -23.25 -15.25 -17.08
N ALA A 7 -21.95 -15.03 -17.32
CA ALA A 7 -20.90 -15.83 -16.68
C ALA A 7 -20.56 -15.40 -15.24
N THR A 8 -20.79 -14.13 -14.87
CA THR A 8 -20.47 -13.60 -13.52
C THR A 8 -21.60 -13.75 -12.51
N ARG A 9 -22.82 -14.11 -12.92
CA ARG A 9 -23.92 -14.47 -12.01
C ARG A 9 -23.92 -15.95 -11.61
N ALA A 10 -23.37 -16.83 -12.44
CA ALA A 10 -23.33 -18.27 -12.18
C ALA A 10 -22.40 -18.66 -11.01
N THR A 11 -21.31 -17.93 -10.78
CA THR A 11 -20.35 -18.23 -9.69
C THR A 11 -20.84 -17.75 -8.32
N ALA A 12 -21.58 -16.64 -8.24
CA ALA A 12 -22.17 -16.16 -6.99
C ALA A 12 -23.37 -17.01 -6.54
N GLN A 13 -24.20 -17.50 -7.46
CA GLN A 13 -25.29 -18.44 -7.14
C GLN A 13 -24.76 -19.83 -6.75
N SER A 14 -23.65 -20.28 -7.34
CA SER A 14 -23.03 -21.57 -6.99
C SER A 14 -22.36 -21.55 -5.61
N ALA A 15 -21.73 -20.45 -5.22
CA ALA A 15 -21.16 -20.28 -3.87
C ALA A 15 -22.25 -20.16 -2.79
N ALA A 16 -23.37 -19.49 -3.10
CA ALA A 16 -24.52 -19.39 -2.20
C ALA A 16 -25.29 -20.73 -2.06
N LEU A 17 -25.33 -21.55 -3.12
CA LEU A 17 -25.86 -22.92 -3.08
C LEU A 17 -24.94 -23.88 -2.32
N LEU A 18 -23.61 -23.73 -2.47
CA LEU A 18 -22.63 -24.47 -1.65
C LEU A 18 -22.78 -24.12 -0.16
N LEU A 19 -22.89 -22.83 0.18
CA LEU A 19 -23.12 -22.40 1.56
C LEU A 19 -24.50 -22.82 2.12
N ARG A 20 -25.54 -22.94 1.29
CA ARG A 20 -26.84 -23.51 1.70
C ARG A 20 -26.81 -25.04 1.84
N SER A 21 -25.96 -25.75 1.09
CA SER A 21 -25.80 -27.20 1.20
C SER A 21 -24.99 -27.65 2.42
N LEU A 22 -24.23 -26.73 3.03
CA LEU A 22 -23.42 -26.98 4.24
C LEU A 22 -24.21 -27.02 5.55
N ASN A 23 -25.53 -26.78 5.51
CA ASN A 23 -26.42 -26.89 6.68
C ASN A 23 -27.30 -28.16 6.67
N GLY A 24 -26.95 -29.17 5.86
CA GLY A 24 -27.63 -30.47 5.85
C GLY A 24 -27.05 -31.46 6.86
N PRO A 25 -27.86 -32.37 7.45
CA PRO A 25 -27.45 -33.32 8.50
C PRO A 25 -26.49 -34.44 8.03
N ALA A 26 -25.93 -34.35 6.81
CA ALA A 26 -25.07 -35.37 6.22
C ALA A 26 -23.57 -35.17 6.48
N PHE A 27 -23.13 -34.12 7.20
CA PHE A 27 -21.71 -33.82 7.43
C PHE A 27 -21.15 -34.23 8.81
N VAL A 28 -21.75 -35.23 9.45
CA VAL A 28 -21.21 -35.85 10.66
C VAL A 28 -20.10 -36.90 10.36
N PRO A 29 -20.10 -37.67 9.24
CA PRO A 29 -19.07 -38.67 9.01
C PRO A 29 -17.71 -38.11 8.57
N ALA A 30 -17.67 -37.00 7.82
CA ALA A 30 -16.42 -36.46 7.26
C ALA A 30 -15.50 -35.82 8.32
N LEU A 31 -16.06 -35.25 9.38
CA LEU A 31 -15.30 -34.72 10.52
C LEU A 31 -14.68 -35.84 11.38
N SER A 32 -15.29 -37.03 11.39
CA SER A 32 -14.77 -38.19 12.11
C SER A 32 -13.55 -38.81 11.40
N ALA A 33 -13.55 -38.82 10.06
CA ALA A 33 -12.42 -39.29 9.26
C ALA A 33 -11.19 -38.37 9.40
N ALA A 34 -11.38 -37.05 9.42
CA ALA A 34 -10.30 -36.09 9.66
C ALA A 34 -9.69 -36.20 11.07
N LYS A 35 -10.53 -36.45 12.10
CA LYS A 35 -10.07 -36.70 13.48
C LYS A 35 -9.30 -38.01 13.63
N GLN A 36 -9.61 -39.02 12.81
CA GLN A 36 -8.92 -40.32 12.85
C GLN A 36 -7.53 -40.27 12.20
N VAL A 37 -7.36 -39.46 11.15
CA VAL A 37 -6.04 -39.21 10.54
C VAL A 37 -5.14 -38.44 11.50
N CYS A 38 -5.64 -37.43 12.22
CA CYS A 38 -4.85 -36.71 13.24
C CYS A 38 -4.41 -37.63 14.40
N ARG A 39 -5.24 -38.59 14.83
CA ARG A 39 -4.86 -39.55 15.89
C ARG A 39 -3.76 -40.53 15.47
N GLN A 40 -3.70 -40.90 14.19
CA GLN A 40 -2.67 -41.80 13.67
C GLN A 40 -1.29 -41.12 13.63
N TYR A 41 -1.23 -39.81 13.39
CA TYR A 41 0.02 -39.04 13.46
C TYR A 41 0.51 -38.79 14.90
N SER A 42 -0.40 -38.68 15.87
CA SER A 42 -0.03 -38.51 17.29
C SER A 42 0.52 -39.79 17.94
N ALA A 43 0.12 -40.98 17.47
CA ALA A 43 0.54 -42.26 18.04
C ALA A 43 1.94 -42.73 17.57
N ALA A 44 2.44 -42.21 16.45
CA ALA A 44 3.78 -42.53 15.94
C ALA A 44 4.91 -41.71 16.60
N ALA A 45 4.57 -40.72 17.43
CA ALA A 45 5.52 -39.74 17.98
C ALA A 45 5.85 -39.96 19.47
N SER A 46 5.41 -41.07 20.09
CA SER A 46 5.66 -41.36 21.51
C SER A 46 6.42 -42.67 21.70
N VAL A 47 7.73 -42.64 21.46
CA VAL A 47 8.70 -43.53 22.13
C VAL A 47 9.95 -42.70 22.44
N ASP A 48 10.44 -42.88 23.67
CA ASP A 48 11.64 -42.33 24.32
C ASP A 48 11.53 -40.94 24.98
N SER A 49 10.96 -40.96 26.18
CA SER A 49 11.28 -40.02 27.25
C SER A 49 12.60 -40.40 27.92
N GLU A 50 13.52 -39.44 28.08
CA GLU A 50 14.22 -39.11 29.34
C GLU A 50 15.48 -38.27 29.06
N LYS A 51 15.40 -36.97 29.33
CA LYS A 51 16.26 -36.28 30.32
C LYS A 51 15.89 -34.81 30.41
N GLN A 52 15.63 -34.42 31.64
CA GLN A 52 15.24 -33.09 32.10
C GLN A 52 16.50 -32.22 32.20
N THR A 53 16.55 -31.14 31.42
CA THR A 53 17.45 -30.00 31.67
C THR A 53 16.66 -28.72 31.47
N ASP A 54 16.70 -27.86 32.50
CA ASP A 54 15.98 -26.60 32.61
C ASP A 54 16.14 -25.71 31.37
N ALA A 55 15.02 -25.46 30.68
CA ALA A 55 14.92 -24.44 29.65
C ALA A 55 14.36 -23.14 30.29
N PRO A 56 14.93 -21.96 29.97
CA PRO A 56 14.46 -20.70 30.54
C PRO A 56 13.02 -20.42 30.08
N GLN A 57 12.18 -20.06 31.04
CA GLN A 57 10.79 -19.68 30.83
C GLN A 57 10.72 -18.47 29.89
N HIS A 58 10.30 -18.70 28.64
CA HIS A 58 9.92 -17.63 27.72
C HIS A 58 8.62 -17.00 28.19
N HIS A 59 8.72 -16.02 29.10
CA HIS A 59 7.63 -15.07 29.34
C HIS A 59 7.36 -14.35 28.02
N ALA A 60 6.19 -14.62 27.42
CA ALA A 60 5.79 -14.05 26.16
C ALA A 60 5.61 -12.53 26.29
N SER A 61 6.64 -11.79 25.87
CA SER A 61 6.59 -10.33 25.74
C SER A 61 5.46 -9.92 24.79
N LEU A 62 4.82 -8.80 25.09
CA LEU A 62 3.92 -8.11 24.16
C LEU A 62 4.64 -7.93 22.81
N PRO A 63 3.92 -7.91 21.68
CA PRO A 63 4.52 -7.62 20.39
C PRO A 63 5.32 -6.34 20.47
N SER A 64 6.56 -6.36 19.96
CA SER A 64 7.44 -5.19 19.95
C SER A 64 6.76 -4.04 19.21
N ILE A 65 6.70 -2.87 19.86
CA ILE A 65 6.16 -1.64 19.27
C ILE A 65 7.35 -0.76 18.91
N ALA A 66 7.52 -0.50 17.62
CA ALA A 66 8.52 0.44 17.12
C ALA A 66 8.06 1.89 17.28
N SER A 67 8.97 2.83 17.07
CA SER A 67 8.67 4.26 17.13
C SER A 67 7.52 4.66 16.20
N SER A 68 6.71 5.65 16.56
CA SER A 68 5.73 6.25 15.64
C SER A 68 6.40 7.06 14.52
N ASP A 69 7.67 7.44 14.70
CA ASP A 69 8.47 8.13 13.69
C ASP A 69 9.11 7.12 12.73
N ALA A 70 8.48 6.95 11.56
CA ALA A 70 8.95 6.05 10.53
C ALA A 70 10.35 6.41 9.99
N GLY A 71 10.78 7.68 10.14
CA GLY A 71 12.11 8.16 9.76
C GLY A 71 13.25 7.47 10.54
N ARG A 72 12.95 6.95 11.74
CA ARG A 72 13.92 6.31 12.65
C ARG A 72 13.96 4.78 12.54
N HIS A 73 13.08 4.18 11.76
CA HIS A 73 13.05 2.73 11.64
C HIS A 73 14.33 2.20 11.01
N SER A 74 14.82 1.08 11.55
CA SER A 74 15.95 0.33 11.02
C SER A 74 15.61 -1.16 10.85
N LEU A 75 16.58 -1.96 10.39
CA LEU A 75 16.41 -3.42 10.30
C LEU A 75 16.17 -4.09 11.67
N THR A 76 16.56 -3.44 12.78
CA THR A 76 16.32 -3.95 14.14
C THR A 76 14.84 -3.91 14.52
N ASP A 77 14.07 -3.01 13.90
CA ASP A 77 12.64 -2.83 14.17
C ASP A 77 11.78 -3.79 13.34
N ALA A 78 12.40 -4.62 12.49
CA ALA A 78 11.68 -5.61 11.70
C ALA A 78 10.80 -6.51 12.58
N ASN A 79 9.64 -6.88 12.06
CA ASN A 79 8.59 -7.64 12.76
C ASN A 79 7.92 -6.89 13.92
N SER A 80 8.27 -5.62 14.17
CA SER A 80 7.56 -4.78 15.12
C SER A 80 6.37 -4.08 14.47
N MET A 81 5.35 -3.80 15.25
CA MET A 81 4.24 -2.94 14.81
C MET A 81 4.59 -1.49 15.15
N TYR A 82 4.21 -0.55 14.29
CA TYR A 82 4.26 0.86 14.63
C TYR A 82 2.92 1.51 14.39
N ILE A 83 2.60 2.53 15.18
CA ILE A 83 1.34 3.28 15.10
C ILE A 83 1.64 4.67 14.58
N MET A 84 1.01 5.05 13.47
CA MET A 84 1.08 6.42 12.96
C MET A 84 0.39 7.39 13.92
N THR A 85 0.91 8.61 14.04
CA THR A 85 0.22 9.69 14.77
C THR A 85 -1.12 10.02 14.09
N GLU A 86 -2.07 10.59 14.83
CA GLU A 86 -3.39 10.93 14.28
C GLU A 86 -3.29 11.89 13.08
N GLU A 87 -2.36 12.83 13.15
CA GLU A 87 -2.06 13.78 12.07
C GLU A 87 -1.58 13.07 10.81
N HIS A 88 -0.55 12.23 10.91
CA HIS A 88 -0.04 11.47 9.77
C HIS A 88 -1.08 10.48 9.24
N GLN A 89 -1.90 9.89 10.10
CA GLN A 89 -3.00 9.02 9.70
C GLN A 89 -4.04 9.76 8.86
N LYS A 90 -4.45 10.97 9.27
CA LYS A 90 -5.41 11.78 8.51
C LYS A 90 -4.88 12.13 7.13
N LEU A 91 -3.59 12.45 7.03
CA LEU A 91 -2.97 12.81 5.77
C LEU A 91 -2.72 11.59 4.87
N LEU A 92 -2.01 10.59 5.38
CA LEU A 92 -1.53 9.46 4.59
C LEU A 92 -2.62 8.40 4.42
N CYS A 93 -3.29 7.96 5.49
CA CYS A 93 -4.23 6.85 5.39
C CYS A 93 -5.47 7.23 4.55
N THR A 94 -5.93 8.50 4.56
CA THR A 94 -7.08 8.92 3.73
C THR A 94 -6.76 8.98 2.24
N LYS A 95 -5.61 9.55 1.87
CA LYS A 95 -5.25 9.83 0.48
C LYS A 95 -4.62 8.62 -0.22
N ILE A 96 -3.81 7.85 0.48
CA ILE A 96 -2.95 6.81 -0.10
C ILE A 96 -3.55 5.42 -0.02
N MET A 97 -3.99 5.02 1.18
CA MET A 97 -4.27 3.61 1.46
C MET A 97 -5.47 3.09 0.67
N LYS A 98 -5.54 1.78 0.42
CA LYS A 98 -6.71 1.18 -0.24
C LYS A 98 -8.00 1.41 0.56
N PRO A 99 -9.18 1.47 -0.10
CA PRO A 99 -10.46 1.61 0.58
C PRO A 99 -10.68 0.60 1.73
N ILE A 100 -10.27 -0.65 1.53
CA ILE A 100 -10.42 -1.70 2.54
C ILE A 100 -9.57 -1.44 3.78
N ARG A 101 -8.34 -0.94 3.59
CA ARG A 101 -7.43 -0.57 4.68
C ARG A 101 -7.94 0.68 5.39
N ARG A 102 -8.48 1.66 4.65
CA ARG A 102 -9.11 2.85 5.24
C ARG A 102 -10.25 2.52 6.17
N ARG A 103 -11.17 1.64 5.75
CA ARG A 103 -12.28 1.20 6.62
C ARG A 103 -11.77 0.56 7.90
N GLN A 104 -10.78 -0.33 7.79
CA GLN A 104 -10.15 -0.95 8.95
C GLN A 104 -9.54 0.10 9.90
N VAL A 105 -8.83 1.10 9.38
CA VAL A 105 -8.27 2.20 10.19
C VAL A 105 -9.38 3.02 10.86
N GLN A 106 -10.50 3.25 10.18
CA GLN A 106 -11.64 3.97 10.74
C GLN A 106 -12.31 3.19 11.89
N GLU A 107 -12.46 1.88 11.73
CA GLU A 107 -13.03 0.99 12.75
C GLU A 107 -12.11 0.87 13.98
N ILE A 108 -10.81 0.65 13.75
CA ILE A 108 -9.79 0.54 14.80
C ILE A 108 -9.44 1.91 15.42
N LYS A 109 -9.76 3.00 14.72
CA LYS A 109 -9.34 4.39 15.02
C LYS A 109 -7.82 4.62 15.06
N SER A 110 -7.03 3.65 14.61
CA SER A 110 -5.57 3.71 14.61
C SER A 110 -4.98 3.05 13.35
N CYS A 111 -4.00 3.71 12.74
CA CYS A 111 -3.28 3.24 11.55
C CYS A 111 -1.97 2.56 11.98
N ALA A 112 -2.08 1.30 12.41
CA ALA A 112 -0.92 0.46 12.77
C ALA A 112 -0.38 -0.32 11.56
N THR A 113 0.93 -0.31 11.35
CA THR A 113 1.58 -0.99 10.21
C THR A 113 2.75 -1.84 10.70
N LEU A 114 2.93 -3.01 10.10
CA LEU A 114 4.06 -3.89 10.37
C LEU A 114 5.33 -3.36 9.70
N VAL A 115 6.43 -3.26 10.45
CA VAL A 115 7.76 -2.97 9.90
C VAL A 115 8.30 -4.24 9.24
N ARG A 116 8.20 -4.32 7.91
CA ARG A 116 8.66 -5.49 7.14
C ARG A 116 10.12 -5.36 6.78
N LYS A 117 10.86 -6.49 6.88
CA LYS A 117 12.28 -6.56 6.50
C LYS A 117 12.54 -6.15 5.05
N ASP A 118 11.68 -6.59 4.12
CA ASP A 118 11.78 -6.26 2.69
C ASP A 118 11.69 -4.74 2.43
N VAL A 119 10.87 -4.04 3.21
CA VAL A 119 10.70 -2.58 3.12
C VAL A 119 11.92 -1.87 3.68
N MET A 120 12.47 -2.35 4.79
CA MET A 120 13.69 -1.78 5.37
C MET A 120 14.91 -1.96 4.45
N GLN A 121 14.99 -3.08 3.73
CA GLN A 121 16.03 -3.28 2.72
C GLN A 121 15.88 -2.30 1.54
N ALA A 122 14.65 -2.05 1.09
CA ALA A 122 14.37 -1.06 0.06
C ALA A 122 14.75 0.36 0.51
N LEU A 123 14.38 0.75 1.74
CA LEU A 123 14.74 2.04 2.33
C LEU A 123 16.26 2.22 2.42
N ASN A 124 16.99 1.19 2.85
CA ASN A 124 18.45 1.24 2.92
C ASN A 124 19.08 1.50 1.53
N GLN A 125 18.54 0.91 0.47
CA GLN A 125 19.05 1.15 -0.88
C GLN A 125 18.66 2.53 -1.42
N LEU A 126 17.43 2.98 -1.16
CA LEU A 126 16.99 4.33 -1.52
C LEU A 126 17.86 5.38 -0.83
N ASN A 127 18.11 5.24 0.47
CA ASN A 127 18.97 6.15 1.24
C ASN A 127 20.40 6.14 0.71
N LYS A 128 21.00 4.98 0.41
CA LYS A 128 22.33 4.91 -0.20
C LYS A 128 22.43 5.65 -1.53
N ALA A 129 21.42 5.51 -2.39
CA ALA A 129 21.41 6.19 -3.67
C ALA A 129 21.20 7.69 -3.52
N LEU A 130 20.37 8.09 -2.55
CA LEU A 130 20.14 9.47 -2.18
C LEU A 130 21.42 10.15 -1.65
N ASP A 131 22.17 9.48 -0.80
CA ASP A 131 23.48 9.94 -0.30
C ASP A 131 24.49 10.10 -1.46
N ALA A 132 24.38 9.26 -2.49
CA ALA A 132 25.18 9.34 -3.70
C ALA A 132 24.65 10.36 -4.73
N ASN A 133 23.56 11.07 -4.41
CA ASN A 133 22.82 11.96 -5.32
C ASN A 133 22.43 11.30 -6.65
N GLN A 134 22.02 10.03 -6.59
CA GLN A 134 21.62 9.23 -7.75
C GLN A 134 20.12 8.91 -7.70
N PRO A 135 19.40 9.04 -8.83
CA PRO A 135 18.00 8.64 -8.88
C PRO A 135 17.90 7.12 -8.72
N CYS A 136 17.13 6.66 -7.73
CA CYS A 136 16.87 5.24 -7.48
C CYS A 136 15.40 4.91 -7.70
N ARG A 137 15.16 3.73 -8.28
CA ARG A 137 13.82 3.22 -8.58
C ARG A 137 13.61 1.90 -7.90
N VAL A 138 12.64 1.86 -6.99
CA VAL A 138 12.22 0.64 -6.31
C VAL A 138 10.89 0.18 -6.89
N LEU A 139 10.82 -1.09 -7.28
CA LEU A 139 9.61 -1.76 -7.72
C LEU A 139 9.22 -2.85 -6.72
N PHE A 140 8.05 -2.70 -6.09
CA PHE A 140 7.44 -3.79 -5.33
C PHE A 140 6.59 -4.66 -6.25
N TYR A 141 6.89 -5.96 -6.29
CA TYR A 141 6.13 -6.93 -7.07
C TYR A 141 5.77 -8.16 -6.25
N GLY A 142 4.73 -8.88 -6.67
CA GLY A 142 4.22 -10.05 -5.96
C GLY A 142 2.71 -10.21 -6.15
N ASN A 143 2.16 -11.29 -5.61
CA ASN A 143 0.73 -11.60 -5.68
C ASN A 143 -0.12 -10.50 -5.04
N ASP A 144 -1.39 -10.48 -5.40
CA ASP A 144 -2.36 -9.58 -4.77
C ASP A 144 -2.58 -9.98 -3.32
N GLY A 145 -2.71 -8.98 -2.44
CA GLY A 145 -2.86 -9.21 -1.00
C GLY A 145 -1.58 -9.07 -0.17
N LEU A 146 -0.39 -9.14 -0.76
CA LEU A 146 0.90 -9.16 -0.04
C LEU A 146 1.36 -7.84 0.63
N GLY A 147 0.49 -6.83 0.69
CA GLY A 147 0.82 -5.57 1.37
C GLY A 147 1.72 -4.60 0.57
N LYS A 148 1.80 -4.74 -0.76
CA LYS A 148 2.57 -3.82 -1.65
C LYS A 148 2.24 -2.34 -1.40
N THR A 149 0.95 -2.01 -1.30
CA THR A 149 0.48 -0.63 -1.03
C THR A 149 0.88 -0.16 0.37
N SER A 150 0.83 -1.05 1.37
CA SER A 150 1.22 -0.73 2.75
C SER A 150 2.73 -0.51 2.86
N ALA A 151 3.53 -1.28 2.12
CA ALA A 151 4.98 -1.07 1.98
C ALA A 151 5.30 0.30 1.38
N LEU A 152 4.63 0.68 0.29
CA LEU A 152 4.77 2.02 -0.31
C LEU A 152 4.31 3.12 0.65
N GLY A 153 3.23 2.90 1.39
CA GLY A 153 2.76 3.82 2.43
C GLY A 153 3.77 4.01 3.55
N HIS A 154 4.47 2.96 3.97
CA HIS A 154 5.53 3.04 4.97
C HIS A 154 6.75 3.81 4.44
N ILE A 155 7.20 3.56 3.20
CA ILE A 155 8.28 4.35 2.58
C ILE A 155 7.91 5.82 2.49
N LEU A 156 6.70 6.12 2.03
CA LEU A 156 6.24 7.50 1.94
C LEU A 156 6.20 8.15 3.32
N HIS A 157 5.71 7.44 4.34
CA HIS A 157 5.71 7.94 5.72
C HIS A 157 7.14 8.19 6.25
N HIS A 158 8.10 7.32 5.93
CA HIS A 158 9.51 7.51 6.28
C HIS A 158 10.08 8.84 5.74
N TYR A 159 9.83 9.13 4.47
CA TYR A 159 10.32 10.36 3.83
C TYR A 159 9.51 11.60 4.21
N TYR A 160 8.21 11.45 4.47
CA TYR A 160 7.39 12.49 5.07
C TYR A 160 7.98 12.94 6.42
N CYS A 161 8.32 12.00 7.31
CA CYS A 161 8.93 12.31 8.61
C CYS A 161 10.34 12.94 8.50
N LYS A 162 10.98 12.86 7.33
CA LYS A 162 12.27 13.49 7.06
C LYS A 162 12.14 14.80 6.27
N SER A 163 10.92 15.32 6.12
CA SER A 163 10.63 16.58 5.40
C SER A 163 11.11 16.57 3.93
N TYR A 164 10.97 15.43 3.25
CA TYR A 164 11.20 15.34 1.80
C TYR A 164 9.96 15.79 1.04
N ALA A 165 10.16 16.43 -0.11
CA ALA A 165 9.06 16.72 -1.03
C ALA A 165 8.48 15.44 -1.61
N ILE A 166 7.17 15.26 -1.50
CA ILE A 166 6.45 14.09 -1.97
C ILE A 166 5.68 14.45 -3.22
N LEU A 167 5.99 13.78 -4.32
CA LEU A 167 5.18 13.81 -5.53
C LEU A 167 4.22 12.61 -5.50
N PRO A 168 2.93 12.81 -5.18
CA PRO A 168 1.99 11.70 -5.07
C PRO A 168 1.59 11.20 -6.46
N ALA A 169 1.70 9.91 -6.74
CA ALA A 169 1.04 9.30 -7.90
C ALA A 169 0.25 8.08 -7.43
N PHE A 170 -0.93 8.33 -6.87
CA PHE A 170 -1.80 7.28 -6.31
C PHE A 170 -2.98 7.01 -7.24
N ARG A 171 -3.39 5.75 -7.32
CA ARG A 171 -4.58 5.31 -8.09
C ARG A 171 -4.57 5.76 -9.55
N THR A 172 -3.40 5.88 -10.15
CA THR A 172 -3.20 6.26 -11.54
C THR A 172 -4.02 5.42 -12.53
N ALA A 173 -4.33 4.16 -12.21
CA ALA A 173 -5.23 3.33 -13.03
C ALA A 173 -6.61 3.98 -13.21
N GLN A 174 -7.09 4.73 -12.22
CA GLN A 174 -8.33 5.50 -12.32
C GLN A 174 -8.25 6.52 -13.46
N TRP A 175 -7.11 7.19 -13.65
CA TRP A 175 -6.93 8.18 -14.72
C TRP A 175 -7.06 7.57 -16.12
N TYR A 176 -6.78 6.28 -16.28
CA TYR A 176 -6.88 5.57 -17.56
C TYR A 176 -8.21 4.86 -17.77
N PHE A 177 -8.76 4.22 -16.73
CA PHE A 177 -9.94 3.36 -16.86
C PHE A 177 -11.24 4.06 -16.50
N GLU A 178 -11.19 4.95 -15.51
CA GLU A 178 -12.38 5.59 -14.93
C GLU A 178 -12.06 7.07 -14.58
N PRO A 179 -11.61 7.89 -15.56
CA PRO A 179 -11.36 9.30 -15.31
C PRO A 179 -12.67 10.00 -14.95
N ASN A 180 -12.60 10.96 -14.04
CA ASN A 180 -13.79 11.69 -13.60
C ASN A 180 -14.30 12.62 -14.72
N THR A 181 -13.38 13.15 -15.53
CA THR A 181 -13.67 13.99 -16.70
C THR A 181 -12.63 13.77 -17.77
N VAL A 182 -13.03 13.96 -19.02
CA VAL A 182 -12.18 13.87 -20.21
C VAL A 182 -12.50 15.08 -21.07
N ASP A 183 -11.59 16.05 -21.09
CA ASP A 183 -11.70 17.26 -21.90
C ASP A 183 -10.64 17.24 -23.01
N ILE A 184 -10.94 17.86 -24.16
CA ILE A 184 -9.89 18.07 -25.18
C ILE A 184 -8.99 19.20 -24.71
N SER A 185 -7.68 18.99 -24.74
CA SER A 185 -6.76 20.02 -24.27
C SER A 185 -6.78 21.25 -25.16
N THR A 186 -6.97 22.41 -24.54
CA THR A 186 -6.93 23.71 -25.23
C THR A 186 -5.53 24.27 -25.38
N THR A 187 -4.58 23.78 -24.58
CA THR A 187 -3.19 24.25 -24.52
C THR A 187 -2.25 23.32 -25.27
N ARG A 188 -2.57 22.02 -25.34
CA ARG A 188 -1.79 20.99 -26.01
C ARG A 188 -2.61 20.28 -27.08
N PRO A 189 -2.53 20.71 -28.36
CA PRO A 189 -3.30 20.11 -29.44
C PRO A 189 -3.06 18.59 -29.57
N GLY A 190 -4.14 17.81 -29.49
CA GLY A 190 -4.08 16.34 -29.59
C GLY A 190 -4.02 15.60 -28.25
N ASP A 191 -3.83 16.33 -27.14
CA ASP A 191 -3.88 15.78 -25.79
C ASP A 191 -5.30 15.86 -25.20
N ILE A 192 -5.49 15.12 -24.11
CA ILE A 192 -6.72 15.08 -23.32
C ILE A 192 -6.38 15.56 -21.90
N ASP A 193 -7.23 16.44 -21.37
CA ASP A 193 -7.13 16.97 -20.02
C ASP A 193 -8.07 16.23 -19.06
N LEU A 194 -7.55 15.88 -17.88
CA LEU A 194 -8.28 15.22 -16.79
C LEU A 194 -8.49 16.22 -15.65
N ASN A 195 -9.21 17.30 -15.94
CA ASN A 195 -9.23 18.49 -15.09
C ASN A 195 -9.73 18.25 -13.67
N ILE A 196 -10.77 17.43 -13.47
CA ILE A 196 -11.24 17.09 -12.11
C ILE A 196 -10.19 16.25 -11.34
N ASP A 197 -9.58 15.28 -12.01
CA ASP A 197 -8.54 14.44 -11.41
C ASP A 197 -7.29 15.26 -11.06
N ALA A 198 -6.88 16.19 -11.93
CA ALA A 198 -5.76 17.08 -11.72
C ALA A 198 -5.98 18.03 -10.53
N ARG A 199 -7.21 18.55 -10.34
CA ARG A 199 -7.56 19.33 -9.14
C ARG A 199 -7.44 18.51 -7.85
N PHE A 200 -7.97 17.29 -7.85
CA PHE A 200 -7.85 16.39 -6.70
C PHE A 200 -6.39 16.06 -6.40
N TRP A 201 -5.59 15.89 -7.45
CA TRP A 201 -4.16 15.67 -7.36
C TRP A 201 -3.44 16.88 -6.73
N LEU A 202 -3.67 18.11 -7.22
CA LEU A 202 -3.08 19.34 -6.69
C LEU A 202 -3.42 19.56 -5.22
N HIS A 203 -4.68 19.34 -4.85
CA HIS A 203 -5.10 19.43 -3.44
C HIS A 203 -4.39 18.39 -2.56
N THR A 204 -4.19 17.17 -3.07
CA THR A 204 -3.46 16.12 -2.35
C THR A 204 -1.95 16.42 -2.27
N PHE A 205 -1.38 16.97 -3.34
CA PHE A 205 -0.01 17.45 -3.40
C PHE A 205 0.24 18.54 -2.35
N ASN A 206 -0.63 19.54 -2.28
CA ASN A 206 -0.53 20.60 -1.27
C ASN A 206 -0.62 20.04 0.15
N ALA A 207 -1.58 19.14 0.40
CA ALA A 207 -1.73 18.53 1.72
C ALA A 207 -0.49 17.74 2.15
N LEU A 208 0.18 17.03 1.23
CA LEU A 208 1.37 16.23 1.54
C LEU A 208 2.64 17.04 1.74
N ASN A 209 2.69 18.24 1.17
CA ASN A 209 3.88 19.09 1.19
C ASN A 209 3.67 20.37 2.00
N SER A 210 2.63 20.43 2.84
CA SER A 210 2.20 21.65 3.55
C SER A 210 3.35 22.38 4.26
N GLU A 211 4.28 21.64 4.86
CA GLU A 211 5.46 22.18 5.54
C GLU A 211 6.49 22.80 4.59
N LEU A 212 6.56 22.33 3.34
CA LEU A 212 7.53 22.75 2.32
C LEU A 212 6.94 23.74 1.31
N LEU A 213 5.60 23.85 1.22
CA LEU A 213 4.90 24.64 0.21
C LEU A 213 5.36 26.10 0.17
N GLY A 214 5.64 26.71 1.32
CA GLY A 214 6.10 28.10 1.39
C GLY A 214 7.48 28.35 0.74
N GLN A 215 8.26 27.29 0.50
CA GLN A 215 9.58 27.34 -0.13
C GLN A 215 9.54 26.88 -1.60
N MET A 216 8.44 26.25 -2.01
CA MET A 216 8.23 25.71 -3.34
C MET A 216 7.69 26.79 -4.26
N THR A 217 8.53 27.28 -5.17
CA THR A 217 8.16 28.34 -6.12
C THR A 217 8.58 27.96 -7.54
N THR A 218 7.85 28.49 -8.53
CA THR A 218 8.20 28.34 -9.95
C THR A 218 9.57 28.93 -10.23
N THR A 219 10.39 28.20 -10.99
CA THR A 219 11.74 28.62 -11.36
C THR A 219 11.77 29.46 -12.63
N LYS A 220 10.73 29.34 -13.46
CA LYS A 220 10.55 30.08 -14.71
C LYS A 220 9.13 30.58 -14.85
N GLU A 221 8.93 31.53 -15.76
CA GLU A 221 7.60 31.92 -16.20
C GLU A 221 6.96 30.80 -17.02
N HIS A 222 5.68 30.54 -16.81
CA HIS A 222 4.91 29.56 -17.57
C HIS A 222 3.70 30.21 -18.22
N THR A 223 3.64 30.18 -19.55
CA THR A 223 2.48 30.65 -20.31
C THR A 223 1.52 29.48 -20.54
N LEU A 224 0.33 29.54 -19.95
CA LEU A 224 -0.72 28.54 -20.12
C LEU A 224 -1.58 28.84 -21.35
N SER A 225 -1.97 30.11 -21.51
CA SER A 225 -2.72 30.61 -22.66
C SER A 225 -2.34 32.07 -22.93
N GLN A 226 -2.83 32.65 -24.02
CA GLN A 226 -2.56 34.05 -24.36
C GLN A 226 -2.89 35.03 -23.21
N ASP A 227 -3.89 34.69 -22.39
CA ASP A 227 -4.38 35.53 -21.30
C ASP A 227 -3.90 35.08 -19.91
N ILE A 228 -3.26 33.91 -19.80
CA ILE A 228 -2.88 33.31 -18.52
C ILE A 228 -1.38 33.02 -18.53
N VAL A 229 -0.64 33.91 -17.85
CA VAL A 229 0.79 33.80 -17.61
C VAL A 229 1.02 33.62 -16.12
N LEU A 230 1.82 32.63 -15.77
CA LEU A 230 2.22 32.34 -14.41
C LEU A 230 3.64 32.86 -14.21
N PRO A 231 3.85 33.94 -13.45
CA PRO A 231 5.16 34.56 -13.32
C PRO A 231 6.16 33.65 -12.61
N GLN A 232 7.45 33.93 -12.80
CA GLN A 232 8.50 33.30 -12.01
C GLN A 232 8.33 33.64 -10.52
N GLY A 233 8.52 32.66 -9.65
CA GLY A 233 8.43 32.83 -8.20
C GLY A 233 7.04 32.62 -7.62
N THR A 234 6.03 32.29 -8.43
CA THR A 234 4.69 31.90 -7.94
C THR A 234 4.80 30.68 -7.03
N ALA A 235 4.17 30.72 -5.87
CA ALA A 235 4.19 29.60 -4.93
C ALA A 235 3.39 28.41 -5.49
N LEU A 236 3.93 27.19 -5.38
CA LEU A 236 3.24 26.00 -5.89
C LEU A 236 1.92 25.74 -5.14
N SER A 237 1.77 26.26 -3.91
CA SER A 237 0.50 26.21 -3.17
C SER A 237 -0.64 26.91 -3.91
N GLU A 238 -0.35 28.03 -4.57
CA GLU A 238 -1.35 28.85 -5.27
C GLU A 238 -1.94 28.14 -6.49
N LEU A 239 -1.22 27.19 -7.08
CA LEU A 239 -1.69 26.42 -8.23
C LEU A 239 -2.98 25.65 -7.94
N SER A 240 -3.15 25.15 -6.70
CA SER A 240 -4.39 24.48 -6.31
C SER A 240 -5.57 25.46 -6.25
N ASP A 241 -5.35 26.68 -5.79
CA ASP A 241 -6.37 27.72 -5.69
C ASP A 241 -6.77 28.22 -7.08
N MET A 242 -5.80 28.43 -7.97
CA MET A 242 -6.02 28.75 -9.37
C MET A 242 -6.81 27.64 -10.09
N ALA A 243 -6.47 26.37 -9.84
CA ALA A 243 -7.19 25.23 -10.39
C ALA A 243 -8.62 25.11 -9.84
N GLN A 244 -8.90 25.63 -8.63
CA GLN A 244 -10.24 25.70 -8.06
C GLN A 244 -11.07 26.82 -8.67
N GLN A 245 -10.44 27.94 -9.03
CA GLN A 245 -11.10 29.07 -9.70
C GLN A 245 -11.38 28.76 -11.17
N ASN A 246 -10.44 28.11 -11.86
CA ASN A 246 -10.58 27.73 -13.26
C ASN A 246 -10.17 26.27 -13.47
N ASN A 247 -11.17 25.40 -13.58
CA ASN A 247 -10.94 23.96 -13.76
C ASN A 247 -10.26 23.63 -15.08
N ARG A 248 -10.45 24.43 -16.14
CA ARG A 248 -9.99 24.09 -17.49
C ARG A 248 -8.47 24.04 -17.62
N ILE A 249 -7.77 24.73 -16.73
CA ILE A 249 -6.31 24.79 -16.71
C ILE A 249 -5.68 23.86 -15.67
N ALA A 250 -6.49 23.08 -14.94
CA ALA A 250 -6.01 22.30 -13.81
C ALA A 250 -4.97 21.23 -14.21
N THR A 251 -5.16 20.59 -15.37
CA THR A 251 -4.21 19.59 -15.88
C THR A 251 -2.84 20.21 -16.16
N ASP A 252 -2.81 21.42 -16.74
CA ASP A 252 -1.56 22.13 -17.01
C ASP A 252 -0.89 22.63 -15.73
N LEU A 253 -1.66 23.13 -14.77
CA LEU A 253 -1.13 23.55 -13.47
C LEU A 253 -0.50 22.36 -12.71
N ALA A 254 -1.13 21.19 -12.76
CA ALA A 254 -0.55 19.96 -12.20
C ALA A 254 0.75 19.57 -12.91
N LEU A 255 0.80 19.68 -14.24
CA LEU A 255 2.02 19.40 -15.01
C LEU A 255 3.15 20.38 -14.66
N ILE A 256 2.85 21.66 -14.49
CA ILE A 256 3.83 22.67 -14.04
C ILE A 256 4.41 22.28 -12.69
N ALA A 257 3.57 21.94 -11.71
CA ALA A 257 4.03 21.50 -10.38
C ALA A 257 4.93 20.25 -10.45
N ILE A 258 4.56 19.27 -11.29
CA ILE A 258 5.37 18.06 -11.52
C ILE A 258 6.73 18.44 -12.14
N ASN A 259 6.73 19.22 -13.21
CA ASN A 259 7.95 19.58 -13.92
C ASN A 259 8.90 20.41 -13.05
N GLU A 260 8.40 21.38 -12.27
CA GLU A 260 9.22 22.17 -11.37
C GLU A 260 9.94 21.31 -10.33
N LEU A 261 9.29 20.28 -9.79
CA LEU A 261 9.90 19.36 -8.85
C LEU A 261 10.88 18.38 -9.50
N LEU A 262 10.56 17.89 -10.71
CA LEU A 262 11.42 16.96 -11.43
C LEU A 262 12.67 17.61 -12.04
N GLU A 263 12.56 18.87 -12.47
CA GLU A 263 13.68 19.67 -12.99
C GLU A 263 14.60 20.16 -11.85
N ASN A 264 14.08 20.32 -10.62
CA ASN A 264 14.82 20.84 -9.47
C ASN A 264 14.86 19.88 -8.27
N PRO A 265 15.31 18.61 -8.43
CA PRO A 265 15.22 17.60 -7.38
C PRO A 265 16.06 17.92 -6.14
N ASN A 266 17.20 18.61 -6.34
CA ASN A 266 18.13 19.00 -5.27
C ASN A 266 17.59 20.14 -4.38
N ARG A 267 16.60 20.91 -4.86
CA ARG A 267 16.08 22.08 -4.13
C ARG A 267 15.16 21.68 -2.99
N TYR A 268 14.50 20.53 -3.11
CA TYR A 268 13.42 20.11 -2.20
C TYR A 268 13.55 18.67 -1.68
N GLY A 269 14.61 17.94 -2.05
CA GLY A 269 14.76 16.53 -1.71
C GLY A 269 13.59 15.71 -2.28
N GLY A 270 13.47 15.66 -3.60
CA GLY A 270 12.29 15.09 -4.25
C GLY A 270 12.19 13.57 -4.16
N LEU A 271 11.18 13.05 -3.47
CA LEU A 271 10.72 11.67 -3.59
C LEU A 271 9.50 11.62 -4.51
N THR A 272 9.64 10.95 -5.64
CA THR A 272 8.49 10.57 -6.47
C THR A 272 7.97 9.21 -6.03
N VAL A 273 6.78 9.18 -5.42
CA VAL A 273 6.13 7.92 -5.04
C VAL A 273 5.05 7.59 -6.04
N ASN A 274 5.36 6.64 -6.91
CA ASN A 274 4.38 6.09 -7.83
C ASN A 274 3.74 4.82 -7.25
N MET A 275 2.51 4.94 -6.76
CA MET A 275 1.66 3.81 -6.41
C MET A 275 0.76 3.43 -7.57
N ASN A 276 1.39 2.95 -8.64
CA ASN A 276 0.71 2.33 -9.75
C ASN A 276 0.27 0.91 -9.36
N GLU A 277 -0.91 0.77 -8.77
CA GLU A 277 -1.64 -0.49 -8.90
C GLU A 277 -2.16 -0.56 -10.34
N GLY A 278 -1.45 -1.29 -11.21
CA GLY A 278 -1.88 -1.46 -12.60
C GLY A 278 -1.09 -0.68 -13.65
N LEU A 279 0.17 -0.27 -13.39
CA LEU A 279 1.08 0.19 -14.46
C LEU A 279 1.08 -0.80 -15.63
N ARG A 280 1.05 -2.09 -15.31
CA ARG A 280 0.96 -3.18 -16.29
C ARG A 280 -0.31 -3.12 -17.13
N THR A 281 -1.45 -2.68 -16.58
CA THR A 281 -2.72 -2.57 -17.29
C THR A 281 -2.80 -1.29 -18.13
N ALA A 282 -2.25 -0.17 -17.63
CA ALA A 282 -2.14 1.08 -18.39
C ALA A 282 -1.18 0.93 -19.59
N ILE A 283 -0.02 0.28 -19.39
CA ILE A 283 0.92 -0.05 -20.47
C ILE A 283 0.28 -1.02 -21.47
N ARG A 284 -0.38 -2.08 -21.00
CA ARG A 284 -0.96 -3.12 -21.89
C ARG A 284 -2.16 -2.63 -22.71
N ASN A 285 -2.92 -1.67 -22.21
CA ASN A 285 -4.13 -1.16 -22.89
C ASN A 285 -3.86 0.09 -23.72
N SER A 286 -2.72 0.76 -23.54
CA SER A 286 -2.30 1.85 -24.43
C SER A 286 -1.47 1.28 -25.58
N GLN A 287 -2.14 0.86 -26.67
CA GLN A 287 -1.53 0.49 -27.97
C GLN A 287 -0.69 1.62 -28.63
N ARG A 288 -0.38 2.70 -27.90
CA ARG A 288 0.42 3.84 -28.35
C ARG A 288 1.75 4.00 -27.61
N LEU A 289 2.03 3.19 -26.60
CA LEU A 289 3.35 3.11 -25.96
C LEU A 289 4.28 2.10 -26.65
N ASP A 290 4.00 1.71 -27.91
CA ASP A 290 4.79 0.78 -28.72
C ASP A 290 6.25 1.24 -28.96
N LYS A 291 6.61 2.48 -28.60
CA LYS A 291 8.00 2.95 -28.58
C LYS A 291 8.62 3.06 -27.18
N GLY A 292 7.85 2.91 -26.11
CA GLY A 292 8.27 3.16 -24.73
C GLY A 292 8.47 1.92 -23.86
N GLU A 293 8.03 0.73 -24.29
CA GLU A 293 8.20 -0.49 -23.49
C GLU A 293 9.69 -0.87 -23.29
N ASN A 294 10.54 -0.51 -24.25
CA ASN A 294 12.01 -0.68 -24.17
C ASN A 294 12.74 0.46 -23.43
N ASP A 295 12.10 1.62 -23.26
CA ASP A 295 12.67 2.82 -22.60
C ASP A 295 12.22 2.98 -21.14
N LEU A 296 11.38 2.09 -20.62
CA LEU A 296 11.16 1.91 -19.19
C LEU A 296 12.45 1.38 -18.55
N LYS A 297 13.40 2.31 -18.33
CA LYS A 297 14.65 2.12 -17.56
C LYS A 297 14.35 1.19 -16.38
N GLN A 298 15.02 0.03 -16.39
CA GLN A 298 14.81 -1.04 -15.42
C GLN A 298 14.86 -0.49 -13.98
N PRO A 299 14.04 -1.02 -13.06
CA PRO A 299 14.12 -0.59 -11.67
C PRO A 299 15.52 -0.91 -11.13
N ALA A 300 16.14 0.06 -10.46
CA ALA A 300 17.42 -0.14 -9.79
C ALA A 300 17.31 -1.21 -8.69
N CYS A 301 16.12 -1.36 -8.10
CA CYS A 301 15.80 -2.41 -7.16
C CYS A 301 14.40 -2.97 -7.41
N ALA A 302 14.29 -4.27 -7.62
CA ALA A 302 13.02 -4.99 -7.64
C ALA A 302 12.87 -5.82 -6.36
N VAL A 303 11.91 -5.45 -5.51
CA VAL A 303 11.63 -6.12 -4.24
C VAL A 303 10.41 -7.02 -4.40
N ARG A 304 10.63 -8.34 -4.24
CA ARG A 304 9.55 -9.31 -4.21
C ARG A 304 8.91 -9.32 -2.83
N MET A 305 7.68 -8.82 -2.73
CA MET A 305 6.89 -8.97 -1.52
C MET A 305 6.50 -10.44 -1.35
N LYS A 306 6.69 -10.97 -0.15
CA LYS A 306 6.32 -12.35 0.22
C LYS A 306 5.15 -12.35 1.20
N ASN A 307 4.56 -13.53 1.39
CA ASN A 307 3.63 -13.80 2.49
C ASN A 307 4.34 -13.52 3.82
N TYR A 308 3.56 -13.39 4.89
CA TYR A 308 4.14 -13.18 6.21
C TYR A 308 4.92 -14.41 6.68
N THR A 309 6.02 -14.17 7.39
CA THR A 309 6.65 -15.21 8.20
C THR A 309 5.80 -15.49 9.44
N LEU A 310 6.01 -16.63 10.10
CA LEU A 310 5.33 -16.92 11.36
C LEU A 310 5.51 -15.80 12.39
N GLU A 311 6.72 -15.23 12.50
CA GLU A 311 7.01 -14.10 13.37
C GLU A 311 6.19 -12.84 13.01
N GLU A 312 6.12 -12.49 11.72
CA GLU A 312 5.32 -11.36 11.23
C GLU A 312 3.83 -11.56 11.56
N VAL A 313 3.31 -12.77 11.34
CA VAL A 313 1.90 -13.11 11.68
C VAL A 313 1.66 -13.01 13.17
N SER A 314 2.56 -13.55 13.99
CA SER A 314 2.46 -13.51 15.45
C SER A 314 2.47 -12.07 15.99
N SER A 315 3.28 -11.18 15.40
CA SER A 315 3.27 -9.76 15.75
C SER A 315 1.96 -9.07 15.37
N VAL A 316 1.45 -9.34 14.17
CA VAL A 316 0.19 -8.74 13.68
C VAL A 316 -1.01 -9.21 14.51
N ILE A 317 -1.17 -10.53 14.70
CA ILE A 317 -2.27 -11.08 15.50
C ILE A 317 -2.10 -10.69 16.97
N GLY A 318 -0.89 -10.74 17.52
CA GLY A 318 -0.60 -10.32 18.89
C GLY A 318 -0.99 -8.86 19.14
N PHE A 319 -0.69 -7.97 18.20
CA PHE A 319 -1.06 -6.55 18.29
C PHE A 319 -2.57 -6.36 18.25
N HIS A 320 -3.23 -6.97 17.25
CA HIS A 320 -4.68 -6.86 17.11
C HIS A 320 -5.43 -7.53 18.26
N SER A 321 -4.90 -8.59 18.85
CA SER A 321 -5.45 -9.22 20.06
C SER A 321 -5.28 -8.29 21.27
N GLY A 322 -4.12 -7.66 21.42
CA GLY A 322 -3.81 -6.73 22.51
C GLY A 322 -4.72 -5.50 22.55
N ILE A 323 -5.13 -4.98 21.39
CA ILE A 323 -6.12 -3.89 21.30
C ILE A 323 -7.58 -4.38 21.30
N GLY A 324 -7.80 -5.68 21.48
CA GLY A 324 -9.13 -6.28 21.47
C GLY A 324 -9.82 -6.26 20.10
N TRP A 325 -9.09 -6.13 19.00
CA TRP A 325 -9.67 -6.16 17.65
C TRP A 325 -9.98 -7.59 17.17
N THR A 326 -9.21 -8.58 17.62
CA THR A 326 -9.41 -9.99 17.27
C THR A 326 -9.35 -10.87 18.51
N THR A 327 -10.05 -12.01 18.47
CA THR A 327 -10.01 -13.06 19.50
C THR A 327 -9.15 -14.25 19.07
N LEU A 328 -8.50 -14.17 17.90
CA LEU A 328 -7.64 -15.23 17.41
C LEU A 328 -6.46 -15.45 18.37
N PRO A 329 -6.11 -16.72 18.67
CA PRO A 329 -4.95 -17.03 19.48
C PRO A 329 -3.66 -16.64 18.76
N ASN A 330 -2.60 -16.34 19.52
CA ASN A 330 -1.31 -16.02 18.93
C ASN A 330 -0.65 -17.30 18.38
N PRO A 331 -0.34 -17.39 17.07
CA PRO A 331 0.23 -18.60 16.49
C PRO A 331 1.64 -18.94 17.00
N ALA A 332 2.36 -17.99 17.63
CA ALA A 332 3.62 -18.33 18.31
C ALA A 332 3.42 -19.14 19.59
N LYS A 333 2.20 -19.14 20.15
CA LYS A 333 1.86 -19.83 21.41
C LYS A 333 1.09 -21.13 21.19
N ASP A 334 0.48 -21.30 20.02
CA ASP A 334 -0.33 -22.45 19.67
C ASP A 334 0.08 -22.98 18.29
N ALA A 335 0.88 -24.04 18.29
CA ALA A 335 1.41 -24.66 17.08
C ALA A 335 0.30 -25.31 16.22
N HIS A 336 -0.77 -25.82 16.84
CA HIS A 336 -1.88 -26.39 16.10
C HIS A 336 -2.64 -25.29 15.36
N PHE A 337 -2.93 -24.19 16.05
CA PHE A 337 -3.54 -23.03 15.41
C PHE A 337 -2.64 -22.42 14.32
N ALA A 338 -1.33 -22.35 14.54
CA ALA A 338 -0.39 -21.87 13.53
C ALA A 338 -0.45 -22.70 12.25
N ALA A 339 -0.51 -24.03 12.36
CA ALA A 339 -0.64 -24.94 11.22
C ALA A 339 -1.98 -24.78 10.49
N GLU A 340 -3.08 -24.64 11.23
CA GLU A 340 -4.40 -24.39 10.66
C GLU A 340 -4.44 -23.03 9.93
N LEU A 341 -3.92 -21.99 10.56
CA LEU A 341 -3.84 -20.65 9.98
C LEU A 341 -2.98 -20.65 8.71
N GLN A 342 -1.85 -21.37 8.71
CA GLN A 342 -1.01 -21.54 7.55
C GLN A 342 -1.74 -22.28 6.43
N LEU A 343 -2.48 -23.34 6.73
CA LEU A 343 -3.25 -24.08 5.74
C LEU A 343 -4.36 -23.22 5.10
N LEU A 344 -5.05 -22.43 5.91
CA LEU A 344 -6.19 -21.62 5.46
C LEU A 344 -5.79 -20.36 4.70
N THR A 345 -4.67 -19.74 5.09
CA THR A 345 -4.28 -18.41 4.59
C THR A 345 -2.98 -18.39 3.81
N ASP A 346 -2.16 -19.44 3.89
CA ASP A 346 -0.76 -19.45 3.43
C ASP A 346 0.07 -18.29 4.01
N PHE A 347 -0.37 -17.75 5.15
CA PHE A 347 0.11 -16.49 5.73
C PHE A 347 0.03 -15.27 4.78
N ASP A 348 -0.90 -15.27 3.83
CA ASP A 348 -1.22 -14.10 3.02
C ASP A 348 -1.78 -12.97 3.91
N PRO A 349 -1.22 -11.75 3.85
CA PRO A 349 -1.67 -10.62 4.66
C PRO A 349 -3.15 -10.26 4.47
N ALA A 350 -3.70 -10.40 3.26
CA ALA A 350 -5.10 -10.06 3.01
C ALA A 350 -6.05 -11.11 3.60
N SER A 351 -5.77 -12.40 3.41
CA SER A 351 -6.52 -13.49 4.05
C SER A 351 -6.47 -13.40 5.58
N ILE A 352 -5.30 -13.15 6.17
CA ILE A 352 -5.18 -12.93 7.63
C ILE A 352 -6.01 -11.72 8.06
N SER A 353 -5.94 -10.61 7.32
CA SER A 353 -6.73 -9.41 7.63
C SER A 353 -8.24 -9.66 7.57
N ILE A 354 -8.71 -10.54 6.68
CA ILE A 354 -10.11 -10.95 6.59
C ILE A 354 -10.47 -11.81 7.81
N MET A 355 -9.69 -12.83 8.14
CA MET A 355 -9.92 -13.69 9.31
C MET A 355 -9.92 -12.94 10.64
N MET A 356 -9.09 -11.90 10.77
CA MET A 356 -9.03 -11.10 11.99
C MET A 356 -10.26 -10.21 12.23
N ARG A 357 -11.11 -9.97 11.21
CA ARG A 357 -12.29 -9.12 11.40
C ARG A 357 -13.24 -9.80 12.37
N ARG A 358 -13.56 -9.08 13.45
CA ARG A 358 -14.67 -9.45 14.33
C ARG A 358 -15.96 -9.45 13.49
N HIS A 359 -16.65 -10.58 13.52
CA HIS A 359 -18.05 -10.69 13.11
C HIS A 359 -18.96 -10.22 14.24
#